data_AF-A0ABC8W4G7-F1
#
_entry.id   AF-A0ABC8W4G7-F1
#
_cell.length_a   1.000
_cell.length_b   1.000
_cell.length_c   1.000
_cell.angle_alpha   90.00
_cell.angle_beta   90.00
_cell.angle_gamma   90.00
#
_symmetry.space_group_name_H-M   'P 1'
#
loop_
_entity.id
_entity.type
_entity.pdbx_description
1 polymer ?
#
loop_
_entity_poly.entity_id
_entity_poly.type
_entity_poly.pdbx_seq_one_letter_code
_entity_poly.pdbx_strand_id
1 'polypeptide(L)'
;MAPPPRRNPPQNPARRKGEEPWLAASLRPANFLPGLAIGFLLGLLIDLSSSWRPKSSPAPAPAAAPARGSSSKRASGGSFGSGGEELKMVLVVRQDLKMGAGKIASQCAHAATGLYAELMSSNRGLLRQWEQLGQAKIVLTCKNQQEMNRLKETAAHRGIPTFIVADAGRTQVLAGSKTVLAIGPGRKADIDSVTGKLRLL
;
A
#
# COMPACT_ATOMS: atom_id res chain seq x y z
N MET A 1 2.22 -23.08 -97.41
CA MET A 1 1.74 -22.17 -96.34
C MET A 1 1.02 -23.03 -95.31
N ALA A 2 1.73 -23.46 -94.26
CA ALA A 2 1.21 -24.39 -93.26
C ALA A 2 0.71 -23.61 -92.03
N PRO A 3 -0.42 -23.99 -91.42
CA PRO A 3 -0.97 -23.27 -90.28
C PRO A 3 -0.12 -23.48 -89.01
N PRO A 4 -0.04 -22.47 -88.11
CA PRO A 4 0.77 -22.56 -86.90
C PRO A 4 0.18 -23.56 -85.87
N PRO A 5 1.02 -24.11 -84.97
CA PRO A 5 0.60 -25.12 -84.01
C PRO A 5 -0.39 -24.56 -82.97
N ARG A 6 -1.40 -25.36 -82.66
CA ARG A 6 -2.42 -25.07 -81.63
C ARG A 6 -1.77 -25.03 -80.24
N ARG A 7 -1.91 -23.92 -79.51
CA ARG A 7 -1.57 -23.81 -78.08
C ARG A 7 -2.63 -24.53 -77.24
N ASN A 8 -2.21 -25.47 -76.41
CA ASN A 8 -3.05 -26.03 -75.34
C ASN A 8 -3.19 -25.00 -74.19
N PRO A 9 -4.36 -24.87 -73.56
CA PRO A 9 -4.52 -23.98 -72.40
C PRO A 9 -3.78 -24.54 -71.18
N PRO A 10 -3.26 -23.67 -70.28
CA PRO A 10 -2.63 -24.12 -69.05
C PRO A 10 -3.67 -24.79 -68.13
N GLN A 11 -3.32 -25.99 -67.65
CA GLN A 11 -4.09 -26.73 -66.65
C GLN A 11 -4.10 -25.95 -65.34
N ASN A 12 -5.30 -25.69 -64.82
CA ASN A 12 -5.52 -25.05 -63.53
C ASN A 12 -5.30 -26.07 -62.40
N PRO A 13 -4.29 -25.92 -61.51
CA PRO A 13 -4.19 -26.79 -60.35
C PRO A 13 -5.24 -26.34 -59.32
N ALA A 14 -6.32 -27.12 -59.25
CA ALA A 14 -7.29 -27.05 -58.19
C ALA A 14 -6.62 -27.16 -56.80
N ARG A 15 -7.08 -26.30 -55.88
CA ARG A 15 -7.25 -26.56 -54.44
C ARG A 15 -6.08 -27.23 -53.69
N ARG A 16 -5.38 -26.42 -52.89
CA ARG A 16 -4.99 -26.81 -51.52
C ARG A 16 -5.77 -25.94 -50.52
N LYS A 17 -6.95 -26.43 -50.13
CA LYS A 17 -7.63 -26.05 -48.88
C LYS A 17 -7.05 -26.95 -47.80
N GLY A 18 -6.68 -26.41 -46.63
CA GLY A 18 -6.75 -27.25 -45.42
C GLY A 18 -5.84 -27.01 -44.24
N GLU A 19 -5.01 -25.97 -44.17
CA GLU A 19 -4.21 -25.68 -42.96
C GLU A 19 -4.14 -24.14 -42.89
N GLU A 20 -5.03 -23.42 -42.21
CA GLU A 20 -4.80 -22.88 -40.86
C GLU A 20 -6.08 -22.31 -40.18
N PRO A 21 -7.06 -23.12 -39.70
CA PRO A 21 -8.20 -22.59 -38.92
C PRO A 21 -8.07 -22.76 -37.40
N TRP A 22 -7.22 -23.68 -36.93
CA TRP A 22 -7.25 -24.14 -35.54
C TRP A 22 -6.42 -23.26 -34.57
N LEU A 23 -5.31 -22.70 -35.03
CA LEU A 23 -4.50 -21.77 -34.20
C LEU A 23 -5.26 -20.47 -33.91
N ALA A 24 -5.91 -19.88 -34.92
CA ALA A 24 -6.71 -18.68 -34.77
C ALA A 24 -8.01 -18.90 -33.97
N ALA A 25 -8.56 -20.13 -33.98
CA ALA A 25 -9.69 -20.49 -33.14
C ALA A 25 -9.31 -20.60 -31.67
N SER A 26 -8.07 -21.01 -31.37
CA SER A 26 -7.58 -21.24 -30.01
C SER A 26 -7.33 -19.95 -29.20
N LEU A 27 -7.08 -18.83 -29.89
CA LEU A 27 -6.80 -17.53 -29.26
C LEU A 27 -8.03 -16.64 -29.06
N ARG A 28 -9.24 -17.17 -29.26
CA ARG A 28 -10.48 -16.41 -29.02
C ARG A 28 -10.66 -16.18 -27.51
N PRO A 29 -10.96 -14.94 -27.05
CA PRO A 29 -11.15 -14.64 -25.62
C PRO A 29 -12.18 -15.54 -24.93
N ALA A 30 -13.21 -15.97 -25.66
CA ALA A 30 -14.24 -16.89 -25.18
C ALA A 30 -13.69 -18.24 -24.69
N ASN A 31 -12.55 -18.71 -25.22
CA ASN A 31 -11.92 -19.96 -24.79
C ASN A 31 -11.08 -19.79 -23.52
N PHE A 32 -10.75 -18.55 -23.15
CA PHE A 32 -10.01 -18.25 -21.91
C PHE A 32 -10.95 -18.05 -20.73
N LEU A 33 -12.21 -17.67 -20.94
CA LEU A 33 -13.19 -17.45 -19.86
C LEU A 33 -13.35 -18.65 -18.92
N PRO A 34 -13.48 -19.90 -19.41
CA PRO A 34 -13.55 -21.07 -18.53
C PRO A 34 -12.26 -21.26 -17.70
N GLY A 35 -11.09 -21.09 -18.33
CA GLY A 35 -9.80 -21.21 -17.64
C GLY A 35 -9.58 -20.13 -16.59
N LEU A 36 -10.02 -18.90 -16.86
CA LEU A 36 -9.95 -17.76 -15.93
C LEU A 36 -10.88 -17.97 -14.73
N ALA A 37 -12.10 -18.48 -14.96
CA ALA A 37 -13.04 -18.81 -13.89
C ALA A 37 -12.52 -19.95 -13.00
N ILE A 38 -11.98 -21.02 -13.61
CA ILE A 38 -11.37 -22.14 -12.88
C ILE A 38 -10.16 -21.66 -12.08
N GLY A 39 -9.28 -20.85 -12.68
CA GLY A 39 -8.11 -20.28 -12.01
C GLY A 39 -8.48 -19.35 -10.85
N PHE A 40 -9.52 -18.53 -11.02
CA PHE A 40 -10.03 -17.64 -9.97
C PHE A 40 -10.64 -18.44 -8.80
N LEU A 41 -11.42 -19.48 -9.08
CA LEU A 41 -12.01 -20.35 -8.06
C LEU A 41 -10.95 -21.19 -7.32
N LEU A 42 -9.95 -21.74 -8.03
CA LEU A 42 -8.82 -22.43 -7.41
C LEU A 42 -7.98 -21.48 -6.54
N GLY A 43 -7.74 -20.25 -7.02
CA GLY A 43 -7.06 -19.21 -6.28
C GLY A 43 -7.79 -18.85 -4.98
N LEU A 44 -9.12 -18.65 -5.06
CA LEU A 44 -9.96 -18.40 -3.89
C LEU A 44 -9.98 -19.58 -2.90
N LEU A 45 -9.98 -20.82 -3.38
CA LEU A 45 -9.93 -22.02 -2.52
C LEU A 45 -8.58 -22.15 -1.80
N ILE A 46 -7.46 -21.88 -2.46
CA ILE A 46 -6.13 -21.89 -1.84
C ILE A 46 -6.01 -20.75 -0.81
N ASP A 47 -6.50 -19.56 -1.13
CA ASP A 47 -6.49 -18.39 -0.24
C ASP A 47 -7.37 -18.61 1.01
N LEU A 48 -8.57 -19.21 0.85
CA LEU A 48 -9.42 -19.61 1.97
C LEU A 48 -8.77 -20.69 2.85
N SER A 49 -8.05 -21.65 2.25
CA SER A 49 -7.37 -22.72 3.00
C SER A 49 -6.16 -22.22 3.80
N SER A 50 -5.53 -21.13 3.34
CA SER A 50 -4.39 -20.51 4.04
C SER A 50 -4.82 -19.80 5.34
N SER A 51 -6.10 -19.42 5.43
CA SER A 51 -6.72 -18.83 6.62
C SER A 51 -7.05 -19.86 7.71
N TRP A 52 -6.81 -21.15 7.48
CA TRP A 52 -7.02 -22.25 8.44
C TRP A 52 -5.72 -22.87 8.97
N ARG A 53 -4.60 -22.13 8.96
CA ARG A 53 -3.41 -22.55 9.71
C ARG A 53 -3.66 -22.36 11.22
N PRO A 54 -3.71 -23.44 12.03
CA PRO A 54 -3.83 -23.31 13.47
C PRO A 54 -2.56 -22.66 14.04
N LYS A 55 -2.74 -21.58 14.80
CA LYS A 55 -1.69 -20.88 15.52
C LYS A 55 -1.11 -21.81 16.59
N SER A 56 0.09 -22.34 16.36
CA SER A 56 0.84 -23.12 17.35
C SER A 56 1.27 -22.22 18.51
N SER A 57 0.76 -22.48 19.71
CA SER A 57 1.19 -21.85 20.98
C SER A 57 2.47 -22.50 21.50
N PRO A 58 3.38 -21.75 22.15
CA PRO A 58 4.29 -22.31 23.14
C PRO A 58 3.78 -22.08 24.57
N ALA A 59 4.07 -23.05 25.44
CA ALA A 59 3.64 -23.22 26.84
C ALA A 59 4.43 -22.35 27.87
N PRO A 60 4.02 -22.29 29.16
CA PRO A 60 4.50 -21.32 30.16
C PRO A 60 5.52 -21.90 31.18
N ALA A 61 6.25 -21.03 31.89
CA ALA A 61 6.91 -21.32 33.18
C ALA A 61 7.30 -19.99 33.92
N PRO A 62 7.67 -19.99 35.22
CA PRO A 62 6.78 -20.04 36.38
C PRO A 62 6.88 -18.81 37.31
N ALA A 63 6.02 -18.77 38.33
CA ALA A 63 5.83 -17.67 39.29
C ALA A 63 6.71 -17.77 40.56
N ALA A 64 7.08 -16.62 41.13
CA ALA A 64 7.14 -16.30 42.58
C ALA A 64 7.54 -14.80 42.77
N ALA A 65 6.67 -13.88 43.21
CA ALA A 65 6.24 -13.53 44.59
C ALA A 65 7.02 -12.26 45.14
N PRO A 66 6.55 -11.53 46.18
CA PRO A 66 6.03 -10.16 46.03
C PRO A 66 6.68 -9.09 46.95
N ALA A 67 6.42 -7.79 46.72
CA ALA A 67 6.06 -6.82 47.77
C ALA A 67 5.90 -5.36 47.28
N ARG A 68 4.75 -4.78 47.67
CA ARG A 68 4.51 -3.42 48.22
C ARG A 68 4.85 -2.15 47.41
N GLY A 69 3.86 -1.26 47.31
CA GLY A 69 4.10 0.18 47.20
C GLY A 69 3.01 0.98 46.49
N SER A 70 2.01 1.41 47.25
CA SER A 70 0.95 2.36 46.87
C SER A 70 1.44 3.62 46.15
N SER A 71 0.76 4.01 45.06
CA SER A 71 0.16 5.36 44.93
C SER A 71 -0.68 5.50 43.67
N SER A 72 -2.00 5.45 43.88
CA SER A 72 -3.01 5.93 42.95
C SER A 72 -2.80 7.42 42.67
N LYS A 73 -2.16 7.76 41.55
CA LYS A 73 -2.35 9.07 40.91
C LYS A 73 -3.48 8.93 39.91
N ARG A 74 -4.66 9.41 40.34
CA ARG A 74 -5.79 9.71 39.46
C ARG A 74 -5.26 10.58 38.33
N ALA A 75 -5.26 10.05 37.12
CA ALA A 75 -5.15 10.87 35.93
C ALA A 75 -6.39 11.76 35.94
N SER A 76 -6.15 13.04 36.21
CA SER A 76 -7.11 14.12 36.04
C SER A 76 -7.70 14.00 34.64
N GLY A 77 -9.01 13.74 34.59
CA GLY A 77 -9.80 13.90 33.38
C GLY A 77 -9.60 15.32 32.87
N GLY A 78 -8.77 15.44 31.84
CA GLY A 78 -8.65 16.67 31.09
C GLY A 78 -10.03 16.97 30.51
N SER A 79 -10.58 18.11 30.91
CA SER A 79 -11.77 18.70 30.34
C SER A 79 -11.68 18.63 28.81
N PHE A 80 -12.50 17.79 28.20
CA PHE A 80 -12.67 17.76 26.76
C PHE A 80 -13.40 19.04 26.38
N GLY A 81 -12.62 20.04 25.96
CA GLY A 81 -13.14 21.23 25.32
C GLY A 81 -14.10 20.80 24.22
N SER A 82 -15.35 21.24 24.35
CA SER A 82 -16.43 21.06 23.37
C SER A 82 -16.18 21.94 22.14
N GLY A 83 -15.10 21.67 21.42
CA GLY A 83 -14.87 22.09 20.04
C GLY A 83 -14.28 20.88 19.35
N GLY A 84 -14.93 20.35 18.32
CA GLY A 84 -14.50 19.11 17.66
C GLY A 84 -13.03 19.21 17.24
N GLU A 85 -12.13 18.57 17.99
CA GLU A 85 -10.71 18.70 17.74
C GLU A 85 -10.36 18.00 16.42
N GLU A 86 -9.97 18.79 15.43
CA GLU A 86 -9.61 18.28 14.11
C GLU A 86 -8.37 17.36 14.22
N LEU A 87 -8.56 16.10 13.84
CA LEU A 87 -7.48 15.13 13.74
C LEU A 87 -7.04 14.99 12.28
N LYS A 88 -5.73 14.93 12.06
CA LYS A 88 -5.16 14.75 10.72
C LYS A 88 -3.89 13.91 10.73
N MET A 89 -3.64 13.25 9.60
CA MET A 89 -2.38 12.60 9.28
C MET A 89 -1.67 13.41 8.20
N VAL A 90 -0.35 13.56 8.32
CA VAL A 90 0.49 14.19 7.30
C VAL A 90 1.41 13.15 6.67
N LEU A 91 1.52 13.16 5.35
CA LEU A 91 2.39 12.30 4.56
C LEU A 91 3.49 13.17 3.95
N VAL A 92 4.71 13.07 4.47
CA VAL A 92 5.85 13.87 4.06
C VAL A 92 6.67 13.13 3.00
N VAL A 93 6.71 13.68 1.79
CA VAL A 93 7.37 13.11 0.62
C VAL A 93 8.72 13.76 0.38
N ARG A 94 9.74 12.94 0.15
CA ARG A 94 11.08 13.41 -0.25
C ARG A 94 11.14 13.88 -1.69
N GLN A 95 11.57 15.12 -1.90
CA GLN A 95 11.69 15.77 -3.22
C GLN A 95 13.00 15.48 -3.94
N ASP A 96 14.05 15.12 -3.21
CA ASP A 96 15.36 14.74 -3.77
C ASP A 96 15.31 13.44 -4.57
N LEU A 97 14.34 12.57 -4.29
CA LEU A 97 14.16 11.29 -4.97
C LEU A 97 13.48 11.40 -6.35
N LYS A 98 12.99 12.58 -6.73
CA LYS A 98 12.34 12.86 -8.04
C LYS A 98 11.31 11.80 -8.45
N MET A 99 10.52 11.32 -7.49
CA MET A 99 9.51 10.30 -7.74
C MET A 99 8.39 10.86 -8.63
N GLY A 100 7.96 10.08 -9.62
CA GLY A 100 6.77 10.41 -10.41
C GLY A 100 5.47 10.27 -9.60
N ALA A 101 4.39 10.92 -10.04
CA ALA A 101 3.12 10.99 -9.32
C ALA A 101 2.57 9.63 -8.89
N GLY A 102 2.60 8.62 -9.78
CA GLY A 102 2.12 7.27 -9.46
C GLY A 102 2.91 6.59 -8.34
N LYS A 103 4.25 6.76 -8.34
CA LYS A 103 5.10 6.23 -7.27
C LYS A 103 4.84 6.97 -5.95
N ILE A 104 4.68 8.29 -5.99
CA ILE A 104 4.34 9.07 -4.80
C ILE A 104 3.02 8.59 -4.20
N ALA A 105 1.97 8.45 -5.01
CA ALA A 105 0.66 7.98 -4.57
C ALA A 105 0.74 6.61 -3.88
N SER A 106 1.43 5.65 -4.50
CA SER A 106 1.64 4.32 -3.91
C SER A 106 2.40 4.38 -2.58
N GLN A 107 3.47 5.16 -2.51
CA GLN A 107 4.29 5.29 -1.29
C GLN A 107 3.52 5.99 -0.16
N CYS A 108 2.72 7.01 -0.47
CA CYS A 108 1.79 7.63 0.47
C CYS A 108 0.74 6.65 0.99
N ALA A 109 0.16 5.82 0.11
CA ALA A 109 -0.78 4.78 0.52
C ALA A 109 -0.12 3.75 1.46
N HIS A 110 1.09 3.29 1.14
CA HIS A 110 1.86 2.40 2.02
C HIS A 110 2.17 3.04 3.38
N ALA A 111 2.51 4.33 3.40
CA ALA A 111 2.82 5.02 4.65
C ALA A 111 1.59 5.15 5.55
N ALA A 112 0.45 5.54 4.97
CA ALA A 112 -0.81 5.69 5.70
C ALA A 112 -1.32 4.34 6.22
N THR A 113 -1.29 3.29 5.39
CA THR A 113 -1.78 1.95 5.78
C THR A 113 -0.84 1.26 6.77
N GLY A 114 0.48 1.47 6.67
CA GLY A 114 1.43 0.98 7.65
C GLY A 114 1.19 1.57 9.04
N LEU A 115 1.01 2.90 9.12
CA LEU A 115 0.71 3.57 10.38
C LEU A 115 -0.67 3.17 10.93
N TYR A 116 -1.66 3.02 10.05
CA TYR A 116 -2.98 2.51 10.42
C TYR A 116 -2.87 1.13 11.07
N ALA A 117 -2.12 0.20 10.48
CA ALA A 117 -1.95 -1.15 10.99
C ALA A 117 -1.24 -1.18 12.35
N GLU A 118 -0.22 -0.33 12.55
CA GLU A 118 0.43 -0.19 13.86
C GLU A 118 -0.55 0.33 14.93
N LEU A 119 -1.36 1.33 14.59
CA LEU A 119 -2.34 1.93 15.51
C LEU A 119 -3.52 1.03 15.82
N MET A 120 -3.91 0.14 14.90
CA MET A 120 -4.94 -0.87 15.16
C MET A 120 -4.61 -1.74 16.38
N SER A 121 -3.32 -2.01 16.60
CA SER A 121 -2.84 -2.82 17.73
C SER A 121 -2.46 -1.98 18.96
N SER A 122 -1.94 -0.76 18.76
CA SER A 122 -1.36 0.05 19.84
C SER A 122 -2.28 1.16 20.36
N ASN A 123 -3.13 1.75 19.51
CA ASN A 123 -3.99 2.87 19.89
C ASN A 123 -5.26 2.95 19.03
N ARG A 124 -6.13 1.95 19.17
CA ARG A 124 -7.39 1.84 18.42
C ARG A 124 -8.37 2.99 18.71
N GLY A 125 -8.30 3.60 19.90
CA GLY A 125 -9.14 4.72 20.29
C GLY A 125 -8.88 5.97 19.46
N LEU A 126 -7.62 6.37 19.35
CA LEU A 126 -7.19 7.49 18.48
C LEU A 126 -7.58 7.25 17.03
N LEU A 127 -7.38 6.02 16.55
CA LEU A 127 -7.70 5.66 15.18
C LEU A 127 -9.19 5.82 14.88
N ARG A 128 -10.05 5.29 15.76
CA ARG A 128 -11.51 5.40 15.62
C ARG A 128 -11.98 6.85 15.63
N GLN A 129 -11.39 7.70 16.47
CA GLN A 129 -11.72 9.13 16.50
C GLN A 129 -11.37 9.80 15.16
N TRP A 130 -10.18 9.53 14.63
CA TRP A 130 -9.76 10.08 13.34
C TRP A 130 -10.64 9.57 12.18
N GLU A 131 -11.03 8.30 12.19
CA GLU A 131 -11.99 7.73 11.23
C GLU A 131 -13.35 8.45 11.27
N GLN A 132 -13.88 8.68 12.47
CA GLN A 132 -15.15 9.40 12.68
C GLN A 132 -15.09 10.86 12.22
N LEU A 133 -13.90 11.46 12.23
CA LEU A 133 -13.64 12.81 11.74
C LEU A 133 -13.24 12.86 10.25
N GLY A 134 -13.52 11.80 9.49
CA GLY A 134 -13.29 11.78 8.04
C GLY A 134 -11.85 11.50 7.64
N GLN A 135 -11.01 11.03 8.57
CA GLN A 135 -9.67 10.49 8.31
C GLN A 135 -8.77 11.35 7.41
N ALA A 136 -8.73 12.66 7.70
CA ALA A 136 -8.01 13.66 6.91
C ALA A 136 -6.52 13.32 6.74
N LYS A 137 -6.04 13.42 5.49
CA LYS A 137 -4.65 13.16 5.08
C LYS A 137 -4.15 14.35 4.25
N ILE A 138 -3.01 14.92 4.61
CA ILE A 138 -2.38 16.02 3.87
C ILE A 138 -1.00 15.56 3.40
N VAL A 139 -0.70 15.78 2.12
CA VAL A 139 0.60 15.42 1.54
C VAL A 139 1.49 16.66 1.48
N LEU A 140 2.63 16.60 2.16
CA LEU A 140 3.62 17.67 2.25
C LEU A 140 4.97 17.20 1.69
N THR A 141 5.90 18.13 1.56
CA THR A 141 7.22 17.87 1.00
C THR A 141 8.34 18.19 1.98
N CYS A 142 9.40 17.38 1.95
CA CYS A 142 10.69 17.69 2.55
C CYS A 142 11.79 17.58 1.49
N LYS A 143 12.89 18.29 1.71
CA LYS A 143 14.02 18.42 0.78
C LYS A 143 14.77 17.10 0.63
N ASN A 144 15.04 16.41 1.74
CA ASN A 144 15.90 15.24 1.77
C ASN A 144 15.65 14.34 3.00
N GLN A 145 16.42 13.26 3.11
CA GLN A 145 16.32 12.30 4.23
C GLN A 145 16.68 12.90 5.59
N GLN A 146 17.60 13.86 5.64
CA GLN A 146 18.02 14.49 6.89
C GLN A 146 16.85 15.30 7.49
N GLU A 147 16.15 16.09 6.67
CA GLU A 147 14.95 16.81 7.10
C GLU A 147 13.85 15.85 7.55
N MET A 148 13.62 14.76 6.81
CA MET A 148 12.66 13.72 7.20
C MET A 148 12.99 13.10 8.56
N ASN A 149 14.25 12.77 8.82
CA ASN A 149 14.67 12.20 10.11
C ASN A 149 14.41 13.18 11.27
N ARG A 150 14.72 14.48 11.08
CA ARG A 150 14.44 15.53 12.08
C ARG A 150 12.94 15.66 12.37
N LEU A 151 12.09 15.60 11.34
CA LEU A 151 10.64 15.62 11.50
C LEU A 151 10.16 14.40 12.30
N LYS A 152 10.68 13.20 11.99
CA LYS A 152 10.37 11.97 12.72
C LYS A 152 10.75 12.07 14.21
N GLU A 153 11.97 12.52 14.49
CA GLU A 153 12.48 12.70 15.86
C GLU A 153 11.62 13.70 16.64
N THR A 154 11.29 14.84 16.02
CA THR A 154 10.45 15.87 16.63
C THR A 154 9.05 15.34 16.95
N ALA A 155 8.44 14.58 16.04
CA ALA A 155 7.15 13.93 16.26
C ALA A 155 7.22 12.89 17.39
N ALA A 156 8.26 12.05 17.41
CA ALA A 156 8.46 11.03 18.44
C ALA A 156 8.62 11.66 19.84
N HIS A 157 9.38 12.74 19.97
CA HIS A 157 9.52 13.49 21.24
C HIS A 157 8.19 14.06 21.76
N ARG A 158 7.22 14.30 20.88
CA ARG A 158 5.88 14.78 21.22
C ARG A 158 4.86 13.65 21.42
N GLY A 159 5.29 12.39 21.32
CA GLY A 159 4.40 11.23 21.40
C GLY A 159 3.45 11.10 20.20
N ILE A 160 3.77 11.75 19.07
CA ILE A 160 2.97 11.66 17.84
C ILE A 160 3.41 10.39 17.09
N PRO A 161 2.47 9.49 16.73
CA PRO A 161 2.80 8.27 16.04
C PRO A 161 3.34 8.56 14.64
N THR A 162 4.31 7.76 14.19
CA THR A 162 4.95 7.93 12.87
C THR A 162 5.23 6.58 12.22
N PHE A 163 5.23 6.56 10.89
CA PHE A 163 5.61 5.39 10.10
C PHE A 163 6.45 5.82 8.90
N ILE A 164 7.49 5.06 8.56
CA ILE A 164 8.36 5.36 7.42
C ILE A 164 8.32 4.21 6.43
N VAL A 165 8.08 4.55 5.16
CA VAL A 165 8.26 3.64 4.05
C VAL A 165 9.67 3.79 3.49
N ALA A 166 10.28 2.65 3.16
CA ALA A 166 11.50 2.58 2.38
C ALA A 166 11.22 1.88 1.05
N ASP A 167 11.87 2.32 -0.02
CA ASP A 167 11.75 1.67 -1.32
C ASP A 167 12.40 0.28 -1.27
N ALA A 168 11.68 -0.73 -1.73
CA ALA A 168 12.16 -2.11 -1.79
C ALA A 168 13.19 -2.34 -2.92
N GLY A 169 13.57 -1.28 -3.66
CA GLY A 169 14.57 -1.37 -4.73
C GLY A 169 14.03 -1.90 -6.06
N ARG A 170 12.70 -1.90 -6.26
CA ARG A 170 12.06 -2.30 -7.52
C ARG A 170 11.95 -1.16 -8.55
N THR A 171 12.58 -0.02 -8.28
CA THR A 171 12.49 1.18 -9.11
C THR A 171 13.84 1.93 -9.14
N GLN A 172 13.88 3.06 -9.86
CA GLN A 172 15.06 3.91 -10.10
C GLN A 172 15.68 4.59 -8.85
N VAL A 173 15.15 4.34 -7.64
CA VAL A 173 15.68 4.87 -6.39
C VAL A 173 16.52 3.79 -5.70
N LEU A 174 17.64 4.16 -5.11
CA LEU A 174 18.50 3.23 -4.36
C LEU A 174 17.68 2.43 -3.35
N ALA A 175 17.84 1.10 -3.37
CA ALA A 175 17.15 0.19 -2.46
C ALA A 175 17.37 0.61 -0.99
N GLY A 176 16.31 0.55 -0.18
CA GLY A 176 16.35 0.94 1.23
C GLY A 176 16.24 2.46 1.48
N SER A 177 16.14 3.28 0.44
CA SER A 177 15.92 4.72 0.60
C SER A 177 14.56 4.99 1.25
N LYS A 178 14.53 5.71 2.38
CA LYS A 178 13.27 6.19 2.99
C LYS A 178 12.58 7.14 2.01
N THR A 179 11.32 6.92 1.67
CA THR A 179 10.59 7.65 0.62
C THR A 179 9.56 8.61 1.21
N VAL A 180 8.70 8.10 2.09
CA VAL A 180 7.58 8.82 2.68
C VAL A 180 7.53 8.55 4.19
N LEU A 181 7.30 9.61 4.96
CA LEU A 181 7.08 9.58 6.41
C LEU A 181 5.61 9.96 6.68
N ALA A 182 4.85 9.08 7.30
CA ALA A 182 3.56 9.40 7.88
C ALA A 182 3.74 9.92 9.31
N ILE A 183 3.02 10.99 9.66
CA ILE A 183 2.99 11.62 10.99
C ILE A 183 1.51 11.76 11.39
N GLY A 184 1.14 11.23 12.56
CA GLY A 184 -0.22 11.22 13.07
C GLY A 184 -0.96 9.88 12.83
N PRO A 185 -2.29 9.84 12.89
CA PRO A 185 -3.19 10.96 13.13
C PRO A 185 -2.94 11.61 14.50
N GLY A 186 -3.17 12.90 14.57
CA GLY A 186 -3.05 13.68 15.80
C GLY A 186 -3.78 15.00 15.66
N ARG A 187 -3.92 15.72 16.78
CA ARG A 187 -4.57 17.03 16.79
C ARG A 187 -3.87 17.97 15.82
N LYS A 188 -4.65 18.74 15.07
CA LYS A 188 -4.13 19.67 14.07
C LYS A 188 -3.00 20.54 14.61
N ALA A 189 -3.16 21.13 15.80
CA ALA A 189 -2.16 21.98 16.42
C ALA A 189 -0.84 21.23 16.72
N ASP A 190 -0.93 20.01 17.24
CA ASP A 190 0.25 19.18 17.53
C ASP A 190 0.98 18.79 16.24
N ILE A 191 0.24 18.40 15.21
CA ILE A 191 0.81 18.07 13.90
C ILE A 191 1.45 19.32 13.25
N ASP A 192 0.77 20.47 13.26
CA ASP A 192 1.26 21.72 12.68
C ASP A 192 2.51 22.25 13.40
N SER A 193 2.67 21.97 14.69
CA SER A 193 3.90 22.31 15.41
C SER A 193 5.15 21.59 14.86
N VAL A 194 4.96 20.46 14.17
CA VAL A 194 6.03 19.67 13.54
C VAL A 194 6.12 20.00 12.05
N THR A 195 4.99 20.09 11.35
CA THR A 195 4.95 20.11 9.88
C THR A 195 4.53 21.45 9.26
N GLY A 196 4.14 22.43 10.06
CA GLY A 196 3.50 23.67 9.57
C GLY A 196 4.37 24.56 8.68
N LYS A 197 5.68 24.32 8.63
CA LYS A 197 6.63 25.03 7.75
C LYS A 197 6.85 24.32 6.40
N LEU A 198 6.34 23.10 6.26
CA LEU A 198 6.48 22.32 5.02
C LEU A 198 5.48 22.80 3.97
N ARG A 199 5.84 22.63 2.70
CA ARG A 199 4.96 22.98 1.58
C ARG A 199 4.11 21.77 1.17
N LEU A 200 2.91 22.05 0.66
CA LEU A 200 2.10 21.06 -0.04
C LEU A 200 2.88 20.47 -1.22
N LEU A 201 2.64 19.18 -1.49
CA LEU A 201 3.21 18.46 -2.63
C LEU A 201 2.61 18.92 -3.96
#